data_AF-A0A931VEY2-F1
#
_entry.id   AF-A0A931VEY2-F1
#
_cell.length_a   1.000
_cell.length_b   1.000
_cell.length_c   1.000
_cell.angle_alpha   90.00
_cell.angle_beta   90.00
_cell.angle_gamma   90.00
#
_symmetry.space_group_name_H-M   'P 1'
#
loop_
_entity.id
_entity.type
_entity.pdbx_description
1 polymer ?
#
loop_
_entity_poly.entity_id
_entity_poly.type
_entity_poly.pdbx_seq_one_letter_code
_entity_poly.pdbx_strand_id
1 'polypeptide(L)'
;MPTTAETKQAAPVETLSPQEMGKRSFDLMTGMVNNLAATPEFTTALAQAFFRRQGSIHTSGNDLGSVYFQKGAFAYLVDWTSTRFEPRSHGQPEPRDMIRSGLTVTKYDPREEIDGWSKKVATISFSSDFLEGEDGEILRFTGGCVSLEADYDLESSWETPSSWRTAEPTTKSEGSEAIDKSPEFFADITPAPVKP
;
A
#
# COMPACT_ATOMS: atom_id res chain seq x y z
N MET A 1 45.25 26.12 -11.19
CA MET A 1 44.78 24.87 -11.83
C MET A 1 43.39 24.59 -11.27
N PRO A 2 42.32 24.58 -12.07
CA PRO A 2 40.99 24.21 -11.59
C PRO A 2 40.84 22.68 -11.62
N THR A 3 40.44 22.10 -10.49
CA THR A 3 40.12 20.68 -10.36
C THR A 3 38.74 20.43 -10.96
N THR A 4 38.69 19.67 -12.05
CA THR A 4 37.45 19.20 -12.67
C THR A 4 36.75 18.24 -11.73
N ALA A 5 35.58 18.61 -11.22
CA ALA A 5 34.71 17.68 -10.52
C ALA A 5 34.09 16.72 -11.55
N GLU A 6 34.42 15.43 -11.45
CA GLU A 6 33.75 14.37 -12.20
C GLU A 6 32.30 14.26 -11.71
N THR A 7 31.37 14.72 -12.54
CA THR A 7 29.95 14.43 -12.37
C THR A 7 29.74 12.94 -12.56
N LYS A 8 29.56 12.19 -11.46
CA LYS A 8 29.03 10.83 -11.49
C LYS A 8 27.65 10.88 -12.16
N GLN A 9 27.59 10.47 -13.43
CA GLN A 9 26.33 10.15 -14.09
C GLN A 9 25.66 9.02 -13.31
N ALA A 10 24.52 9.33 -12.67
CA ALA A 10 23.64 8.31 -12.14
C ALA A 10 23.23 7.39 -13.29
N ALA A 11 23.29 6.07 -13.06
CA ALA A 11 22.84 5.08 -14.03
C ALA A 11 21.38 5.36 -14.42
N PRO A 12 20.97 5.11 -15.68
CA PRO A 12 19.59 5.32 -16.10
C PRO A 12 18.68 4.41 -15.27
N VAL A 13 17.73 5.03 -14.56
CA VAL A 13 16.67 4.31 -13.85
C VAL A 13 15.85 3.56 -14.90
N GLU A 14 15.90 2.24 -14.85
CA GLU A 14 15.14 1.37 -15.75
C GLU A 14 13.64 1.69 -15.61
N THR A 15 13.10 2.36 -16.62
CA THR A 15 11.70 2.82 -16.60
C THR A 15 10.84 1.69 -17.15
N LEU A 16 10.18 0.95 -16.26
CA LEU A 16 9.26 -0.13 -16.63
C LEU A 16 8.11 0.41 -17.49
N SER A 17 7.66 -0.36 -18.48
CA SER A 17 6.43 -0.03 -19.19
C SER A 17 5.21 -0.07 -18.24
N PRO A 18 4.11 0.63 -18.54
CA PRO A 18 2.91 0.59 -17.70
C PRO A 18 2.38 -0.83 -17.44
N GLN A 19 2.51 -1.72 -18.42
CA GLN A 19 2.07 -3.11 -18.33
C GLN A 19 2.96 -3.91 -17.37
N GLU A 20 4.28 -3.74 -17.47
CA GLU A 20 5.25 -4.36 -16.55
C GLU A 20 5.10 -3.82 -15.13
N MET A 21 4.90 -2.51 -14.97
CA MET A 21 4.63 -1.90 -13.68
C MET A 21 3.32 -2.42 -13.07
N GLY A 22 2.26 -2.54 -13.86
CA GLY A 22 0.99 -3.12 -13.43
C GLY A 22 1.16 -4.55 -12.94
N LYS A 23 1.78 -5.41 -13.74
CA LYS A 23 2.06 -6.80 -13.35
C LYS A 23 2.91 -6.87 -12.08
N ARG A 24 4.00 -6.09 -12.00
CA ARG A 24 4.90 -6.10 -10.84
C ARG A 24 4.20 -5.60 -9.58
N SER A 25 3.36 -4.57 -9.70
CA SER A 25 2.56 -4.06 -8.58
C SER A 25 1.53 -5.10 -8.11
N PHE A 26 0.88 -5.80 -9.04
CA PHE A 26 -0.04 -6.91 -8.73
C PHE A 26 0.65 -8.07 -8.01
N ASP A 27 1.80 -8.51 -8.52
CA ASP A 27 2.56 -9.62 -7.91
C ASP A 27 3.01 -9.26 -6.48
N LEU A 28 3.45 -8.03 -6.26
CA LEU A 28 3.84 -7.53 -4.94
C LEU A 28 2.65 -7.38 -3.99
N MET A 29 1.52 -6.85 -4.48
CA MET A 29 0.29 -6.76 -3.73
C MET A 29 -0.17 -8.15 -3.28
N THR A 30 -0.14 -9.14 -4.18
CA THR A 30 -0.43 -10.54 -3.88
C THR A 30 0.52 -11.10 -2.83
N GLY A 31 1.82 -10.84 -2.96
CA GLY A 31 2.83 -11.22 -1.96
C GLY A 31 2.53 -10.62 -0.58
N MET A 32 2.20 -9.32 -0.52
CA MET A 32 1.83 -8.64 0.72
C MET A 32 0.54 -9.22 1.33
N VAL A 33 -0.49 -9.48 0.54
CA VAL A 33 -1.73 -10.13 1.00
C VAL A 33 -1.44 -11.51 1.59
N ASN A 34 -0.59 -12.31 0.94
CA ASN A 34 -0.19 -13.62 1.47
C ASN A 34 0.57 -13.49 2.80
N ASN A 35 1.46 -12.51 2.93
CA ASN A 35 2.20 -12.23 4.16
C ASN A 35 1.27 -11.81 5.31
N LEU A 36 0.29 -10.95 5.02
CA LEU A 36 -0.75 -10.55 5.97
C LEU A 36 -1.62 -11.73 6.38
N ALA A 37 -2.06 -12.55 5.43
CA ALA A 37 -2.84 -13.76 5.71
C ALA A 37 -2.06 -14.78 6.57
N ALA A 38 -0.74 -14.83 6.42
CA ALA A 38 0.14 -15.64 7.27
C ALA A 38 0.40 -15.04 8.67
N THR A 39 -0.06 -13.81 8.94
CA THR A 39 0.08 -13.14 10.23
C THR A 39 -1.16 -13.40 11.11
N PRO A 40 -1.06 -14.16 12.21
CA PRO A 40 -2.20 -14.52 13.06
C PRO A 40 -2.95 -13.31 13.65
N GLU A 41 -2.22 -12.25 13.99
CA GLU A 41 -2.78 -11.03 14.53
C GLU A 41 -3.68 -10.32 13.50
N PHE A 42 -3.28 -10.30 12.23
CA PHE A 42 -4.07 -9.74 11.14
C PHE A 42 -5.35 -10.57 10.90
N THR A 43 -5.24 -11.89 10.80
CA THR A 43 -6.41 -12.76 10.55
C THR A 43 -7.42 -12.70 11.71
N THR A 44 -6.93 -12.61 12.95
CA THR A 44 -7.79 -12.39 14.13
C THR A 44 -8.50 -11.05 14.06
N ALA A 45 -7.78 -9.97 13.74
CA ALA A 45 -8.35 -8.63 13.61
C ALA A 45 -9.35 -8.53 12.45
N LEU A 46 -9.06 -9.19 11.31
CA LEU A 46 -9.95 -9.27 10.16
C LEU A 46 -11.27 -9.97 10.54
N ALA A 47 -11.21 -11.11 11.24
CA ALA A 47 -12.39 -11.80 11.72
C ALA A 47 -13.22 -10.93 12.68
N GLN A 48 -12.56 -10.26 13.63
CA GLN A 48 -13.23 -9.33 14.55
C GLN A 48 -13.89 -8.17 13.81
N ALA A 49 -13.23 -7.60 12.81
CA ALA A 49 -13.75 -6.50 12.01
C ALA A 49 -14.96 -6.94 11.16
N PHE A 50 -14.90 -8.14 10.58
CA PHE A 50 -16.02 -8.74 9.84
C PHE A 50 -17.26 -8.94 10.71
N PHE A 51 -17.09 -9.44 11.94
CA PHE A 51 -18.20 -9.65 12.88
C PHE A 51 -18.55 -8.41 13.71
N ARG A 52 -17.86 -7.28 13.51
CA ARG A 52 -18.17 -6.06 14.25
C ARG A 52 -19.55 -5.57 13.85
N ARG A 53 -20.42 -5.42 14.86
CA ARG A 53 -21.75 -4.85 14.67
C ARG A 53 -21.59 -3.39 14.24
N GLN A 54 -22.33 -2.98 13.22
CA GLN A 54 -22.44 -1.57 12.87
C GLN A 54 -22.89 -0.77 14.09
N GLY A 55 -22.23 0.36 14.35
CA GLY A 55 -22.60 1.27 15.43
C GLY A 55 -23.90 2.05 15.15
N SER A 56 -24.35 2.08 13.89
CA SER A 56 -25.55 2.81 13.46
C SER A 56 -26.54 1.87 12.78
N ILE A 57 -27.79 1.94 13.24
CA ILE A 57 -28.94 1.25 12.64
C ILE A 57 -29.39 1.89 11.31
N HIS A 58 -28.82 3.04 10.93
CA HIS A 58 -29.25 3.85 9.78
C HIS A 58 -28.29 3.78 8.59
N THR A 59 -27.14 3.12 8.73
CA THR A 59 -26.18 2.92 7.65
C THR A 59 -26.25 1.47 7.20
N SER A 60 -26.60 1.20 5.95
CA SER A 60 -26.88 -0.15 5.44
C SER A 60 -25.65 -0.91 4.92
N GLY A 61 -24.43 -0.39 5.07
CA GLY A 61 -23.21 -1.02 4.53
C GLY A 61 -22.21 -1.39 5.62
N ASN A 62 -21.94 -2.68 5.80
CA ASN A 62 -20.79 -3.15 6.58
C ASN A 62 -19.61 -3.31 5.61
N ASP A 63 -19.21 -2.20 4.98
CA ASP A 63 -18.08 -2.19 4.05
C ASP A 63 -16.81 -2.29 4.89
N LEU A 64 -16.29 -3.51 4.98
CA LEU A 64 -14.99 -3.77 5.56
C LEU A 64 -13.93 -3.30 4.55
N GLY A 65 -13.60 -2.02 4.60
CA GLY A 65 -12.56 -1.41 3.76
C GLY A 65 -11.18 -1.38 4.40
N SER A 66 -11.09 -1.68 5.71
CA SER A 66 -9.83 -1.62 6.46
C SER A 66 -9.79 -2.50 7.70
N VAL A 67 -8.57 -2.90 8.09
CA VAL A 67 -8.29 -3.69 9.29
C VAL A 67 -7.09 -3.10 10.02
N TYR A 68 -7.25 -2.90 11.32
CA TYR A 68 -6.18 -2.48 12.22
C TYR A 68 -5.75 -3.64 13.12
N PHE A 69 -4.45 -3.88 13.25
CA PHE A 69 -3.90 -4.91 14.14
C PHE A 69 -2.54 -4.49 14.71
N GLN A 70 -2.12 -5.14 15.79
CA GLN A 70 -0.79 -4.96 16.39
C GLN A 70 0.05 -6.21 16.18
N LYS A 71 1.35 -6.04 15.91
CA LYS A 71 2.32 -7.13 15.81
C LYS A 71 3.66 -6.67 16.37
N GLY A 72 4.18 -7.39 17.37
CA GLY A 72 5.41 -7.02 18.05
C GLY A 72 5.31 -5.61 18.65
N ALA A 73 6.25 -4.74 18.28
CA ALA A 73 6.32 -3.36 18.77
C ALA A 73 5.52 -2.35 17.92
N PHE A 74 4.83 -2.79 16.87
CA PHE A 74 4.19 -1.91 15.90
C PHE A 74 2.70 -2.19 15.75
N ALA A 75 1.99 -1.19 15.23
CA ALA A 75 0.62 -1.32 14.79
C ALA A 75 0.49 -1.08 13.29
N TYR A 76 -0.52 -1.68 12.69
CA TYR A 76 -0.73 -1.72 11.25
C TYR A 76 -2.17 -1.39 10.91
N LEU A 77 -2.37 -0.49 9.95
CA LEU A 77 -3.63 -0.30 9.27
C LEU A 77 -3.49 -0.80 7.83
N VAL A 78 -4.34 -1.72 7.45
CA VAL A 78 -4.42 -2.27 6.09
C VAL A 78 -5.73 -1.80 5.47
N ASP A 79 -5.64 -1.00 4.41
CA ASP A 79 -6.77 -0.52 3.63
C ASP A 79 -6.72 -1.17 2.24
N TRP A 80 -7.88 -1.50 1.67
CA TRP A 80 -7.95 -2.03 0.31
C TRP A 80 -9.12 -1.45 -0.48
N THR A 81 -8.96 -1.45 -1.79
CA THR A 81 -9.99 -1.05 -2.73
C THR A 81 -9.96 -1.96 -3.96
N SER A 82 -11.12 -2.23 -4.52
CA SER A 82 -11.23 -2.85 -5.84
C SER A 82 -12.41 -2.22 -6.54
N THR A 83 -12.15 -1.61 -7.70
CA THR A 83 -13.15 -0.87 -8.46
C THR A 83 -13.19 -1.40 -9.88
N ARG A 84 -14.39 -1.80 -10.31
CA ARG A 84 -14.70 -2.20 -11.68
C ARG A 84 -15.29 -1.02 -12.41
N PHE A 85 -14.79 -0.73 -13.60
CA PHE A 85 -15.36 0.31 -14.46
C PHE A 85 -15.17 -0.03 -15.93
N GLU A 86 -16.12 0.39 -16.75
CA GLU A 86 -16.08 0.26 -18.20
C GLU A 86 -15.25 1.41 -18.79
N PRO A 87 -14.04 1.17 -19.31
CA PRO A 87 -13.29 2.21 -19.98
C PRO A 87 -14.05 2.64 -21.24
N ARG A 88 -14.30 3.95 -21.37
CA ARG A 88 -14.91 4.54 -22.57
C ARG A 88 -13.81 5.10 -23.45
N SER A 89 -13.57 4.48 -24.61
CA SER A 89 -12.72 5.05 -25.65
C SER A 89 -13.60 5.65 -26.75
N HIS A 90 -13.45 6.95 -27.02
CA HIS A 90 -14.24 7.66 -28.05
C HIS A 90 -15.77 7.47 -27.97
N GLY A 91 -16.32 7.28 -26.76
CA GLY A 91 -17.76 7.09 -26.55
C GLY A 91 -18.29 5.71 -26.90
N GLN A 92 -17.43 4.77 -27.30
CA GLN A 92 -17.76 3.36 -27.43
C GLN A 92 -17.31 2.62 -26.16
N PRO A 93 -18.15 1.75 -25.56
CA PRO A 93 -17.70 0.88 -24.49
C PRO A 93 -16.63 -0.07 -25.04
N GLU A 94 -15.47 -0.17 -24.38
CA GLU A 94 -14.64 -1.34 -24.61
C GLU A 94 -15.42 -2.57 -24.12
N PRO A 95 -15.36 -3.72 -24.80
CA PRO A 95 -16.16 -4.90 -24.47
C PRO A 95 -15.73 -5.60 -23.17
N ARG A 96 -14.84 -4.99 -22.38
CA ARG A 96 -14.20 -5.61 -21.23
C ARG A 96 -14.06 -4.63 -20.08
N ASP A 97 -14.28 -5.15 -18.90
CA ASP A 97 -14.14 -4.40 -17.67
C ASP A 97 -12.67 -4.15 -17.34
N MET A 98 -12.39 -2.93 -16.90
CA MET A 98 -11.13 -2.61 -16.25
C MET A 98 -11.32 -2.68 -14.75
N ILE A 99 -10.43 -3.41 -14.10
CA ILE A 99 -10.34 -3.50 -12.65
C ILE A 99 -9.15 -2.66 -12.21
N ARG A 100 -9.39 -1.80 -11.22
CA ARG A 100 -8.36 -1.13 -10.43
C ARG A 100 -8.40 -1.68 -9.02
N SER A 101 -7.37 -2.41 -8.65
CA SER A 101 -7.16 -2.90 -7.29
C SER A 101 -6.09 -2.07 -6.59
N GLY A 102 -6.29 -1.82 -5.30
CA GLY A 102 -5.36 -1.09 -4.46
C GLY A 102 -5.25 -1.69 -3.07
N LEU A 103 -4.04 -1.65 -2.51
CA LEU A 103 -3.73 -2.06 -1.15
C LEU A 103 -2.80 -1.02 -0.54
N THR A 104 -3.13 -0.55 0.66
CA THR A 104 -2.29 0.35 1.44
C THR A 104 -2.02 -0.29 2.78
N VAL A 105 -0.75 -0.34 3.19
CA VAL A 105 -0.34 -0.78 4.52
C VAL A 105 0.39 0.37 5.19
N THR A 106 -0.18 0.86 6.28
CA THR A 106 0.43 1.90 7.11
C THR A 106 0.90 1.31 8.42
N LYS A 107 2.17 1.58 8.76
CA LYS A 107 2.84 1.17 9.99
C LYS A 107 2.88 2.33 10.98
N TYR A 108 2.61 2.04 12.24
CA TYR A 108 2.62 2.99 13.34
C TYR A 108 3.47 2.49 14.51
N ASP A 109 4.07 3.41 15.26
CA ASP A 109 4.70 3.14 16.55
C ASP A 109 3.73 3.51 17.68
N PRO A 110 3.08 2.53 18.33
CA PRO A 110 2.13 2.78 19.42
C PRO A 110 2.79 3.26 20.71
N ARG A 111 4.12 3.26 20.82
CA ARG A 111 4.84 3.78 22.00
C ARG A 111 4.94 5.29 21.98
N GLU A 112 4.86 5.88 20.78
CA GLU A 112 4.76 7.32 20.56
C GLU A 112 3.30 7.64 20.22
N GLU A 113 2.48 7.86 21.25
CA GLU A 113 1.04 8.15 21.13
C GLU A 113 0.70 9.50 21.78
N ILE A 114 -0.08 10.33 21.08
CA ILE A 114 -0.67 11.55 21.62
C ILE A 114 -2.16 11.60 21.25
N ASP A 115 -3.03 11.85 22.24
CA ASP A 115 -4.48 11.94 22.07
C ASP A 115 -5.12 10.73 21.35
N GLY A 116 -4.61 9.52 21.61
CA GLY A 116 -5.09 8.29 20.97
C GLY A 116 -4.56 8.05 19.55
N TRP A 117 -3.62 8.87 19.09
CA TRP A 117 -2.98 8.76 17.78
C TRP A 117 -1.55 8.27 17.92
N SER A 118 -1.28 7.07 17.38
CA SER A 118 0.09 6.54 17.29
C SER A 118 0.85 7.19 16.14
N LYS A 119 2.15 7.40 16.34
CA LYS A 119 3.04 7.97 15.33
C LYS A 119 3.10 7.12 14.06
N LYS A 120 2.89 7.74 12.90
CA LYS A 120 3.05 7.10 11.59
C LYS A 120 4.55 6.90 11.30
N VAL A 121 4.92 5.67 10.93
CA VAL A 121 6.32 5.28 10.65
C VAL A 121 6.56 5.19 9.15
N ALA A 122 5.71 4.44 8.45
CA ALA A 122 5.81 4.23 7.01
C ALA A 122 4.45 3.88 6.41
N THR A 123 4.26 4.20 5.14
CA THR A 123 3.13 3.72 4.32
C THR A 123 3.66 3.14 3.03
N ILE A 124 3.21 1.95 2.68
CA ILE A 124 3.36 1.40 1.34
C ILE A 124 2.00 1.25 0.68
N SER A 125 1.88 1.76 -0.55
CA SER A 125 0.67 1.68 -1.35
C SER A 125 0.99 0.99 -2.67
N PHE A 126 0.12 0.07 -3.06
CA PHE A 126 0.15 -0.65 -4.33
C PHE A 126 -1.13 -0.34 -5.08
N SER A 127 -1.03 -0.14 -6.39
CA SER A 127 -2.17 -0.17 -7.29
C SER A 127 -1.83 -0.97 -8.54
N SER A 128 -2.83 -1.69 -9.06
CA SER A 128 -2.73 -2.38 -10.33
C SER A 128 -4.03 -2.23 -11.10
N ASP A 129 -3.89 -1.87 -12.37
CA ASP A 129 -4.97 -1.76 -13.34
C ASP A 129 -4.83 -2.91 -14.35
N PHE A 130 -5.91 -3.66 -14.57
CA PHE A 130 -5.92 -4.76 -15.51
C PHE A 130 -7.30 -4.97 -16.15
N LEU A 131 -7.31 -5.58 -17.34
CA LEU A 131 -8.54 -6.08 -17.93
C LEU A 131 -8.83 -7.50 -17.44
N GLU A 132 -10.07 -7.70 -17.04
CA GLU A 132 -10.59 -9.00 -16.60
C GLU A 132 -11.43 -9.61 -17.72
N GLY A 133 -11.31 -10.92 -17.92
CA GLY A 133 -12.17 -11.69 -18.81
C GLY A 133 -13.47 -12.13 -18.15
N GLU A 134 -14.28 -12.88 -18.89
CA GLU A 134 -15.59 -13.32 -18.39
C GLU A 134 -15.48 -14.30 -17.21
N ASP A 135 -14.37 -15.04 -17.10
CA ASP A 135 -14.13 -16.04 -16.05
C ASP A 135 -13.30 -15.48 -14.87
N GLY A 136 -13.07 -14.16 -14.83
CA GLY A 136 -12.25 -13.52 -13.80
C GLY A 136 -10.75 -13.62 -14.04
N GLU A 137 -10.32 -14.08 -15.22
CA GLU A 137 -8.92 -14.17 -15.59
C GLU A 137 -8.34 -12.81 -15.97
N ILE A 138 -7.11 -12.54 -15.52
CA ILE A 138 -6.39 -11.33 -15.91
C ILE A 138 -5.89 -11.48 -17.35
N LEU A 139 -6.47 -10.72 -18.27
CA LEU A 139 -6.14 -10.77 -19.69
C LEU A 139 -4.92 -9.92 -20.04
N ARG A 140 -4.82 -8.72 -19.45
CA ARG A 140 -3.66 -7.83 -19.59
C ARG A 140 -3.60 -6.81 -18.47
N PHE A 141 -2.41 -6.45 -18.06
CA PHE A 141 -2.17 -5.28 -17.22
C PHE A 141 -2.16 -4.02 -18.09
N THR A 142 -2.69 -2.92 -17.57
CA THR A 142 -2.77 -1.62 -18.25
C THR A 142 -2.01 -0.52 -17.51
N GLY A 143 -1.75 -0.70 -16.22
CA GLY A 143 -1.01 0.24 -15.39
C GLY A 143 -0.87 -0.25 -13.96
N GLY A 144 -0.10 0.49 -13.17
CA GLY A 144 0.04 0.26 -11.74
C GLY A 144 1.02 1.24 -11.13
N CYS A 145 1.07 1.26 -9.81
CA CYS A 145 1.99 2.09 -9.06
C CYS A 145 2.36 1.41 -7.74
N VAL A 146 3.60 1.61 -7.31
CA VAL A 146 4.03 1.34 -5.95
C VAL A 146 4.60 2.63 -5.40
N SER A 147 4.13 3.07 -4.24
CA SER A 147 4.65 4.22 -3.54
C SER A 147 5.01 3.86 -2.11
N LEU A 148 6.17 4.29 -1.66
CA LEU A 148 6.64 4.18 -0.29
C LEU A 148 6.84 5.58 0.26
N GLU A 149 6.26 5.82 1.42
CA GLU A 149 6.41 7.03 2.21
C GLU A 149 6.93 6.65 3.60
N ALA A 150 7.94 7.37 4.09
CA ALA A 150 8.54 7.13 5.39
C ALA A 150 9.10 8.42 6.00
N ASP A 151 9.60 8.29 7.23
CA ASP A 151 10.32 9.34 7.95
C ASP A 151 9.51 10.65 7.99
N TYR A 152 8.27 10.56 8.46
CA TYR A 152 7.37 11.72 8.50
C TYR A 152 7.94 12.85 9.38
N ASP A 153 7.89 14.09 8.87
CA ASP A 153 8.23 15.27 9.68
C ASP A 153 7.09 15.57 10.64
N LEU A 154 7.32 15.24 11.91
CA LEU A 154 6.36 15.44 12.97
C LEU A 154 6.68 16.67 13.82
N GLU A 155 7.79 17.39 13.56
CA GLU A 155 8.22 18.54 14.38
C GLU A 155 7.16 19.65 14.36
N SER A 156 6.54 19.90 13.21
CA SER A 156 5.39 20.81 13.07
C SER A 156 4.06 20.24 13.57
N SER A 157 4.03 18.94 13.88
CA SER A 157 2.81 18.17 14.12
C SER A 157 2.61 17.79 15.61
N TRP A 158 3.61 18.02 16.48
CA TRP A 158 3.51 17.76 17.93
C TRP A 158 2.47 18.63 18.63
N GLU A 159 2.21 19.84 18.12
CA GLU A 159 1.22 20.75 18.69
C GLU A 159 -0.23 20.38 18.31
N THR A 160 -0.43 19.47 17.35
CA THR A 160 -1.76 19.07 16.88
C THR A 160 -1.78 17.59 16.46
N PRO A 161 -2.09 16.64 17.37
CA PRO A 161 -1.95 15.20 17.12
C PRO A 161 -2.73 14.64 15.92
N SER A 162 -3.85 15.27 15.54
CA SER A 162 -4.58 14.89 14.33
C SER A 162 -3.77 15.08 13.04
N SER A 163 -2.76 15.96 13.05
CA SER A 163 -1.86 16.20 11.92
C SER A 163 -0.87 15.05 11.67
N TRP A 164 -0.72 14.08 12.58
CA TRP A 164 0.13 12.90 12.38
C TRP A 164 -0.37 11.98 11.25
N ARG A 165 -1.66 12.07 10.89
CA ARG A 165 -2.23 11.39 9.72
C ARG A 165 -1.93 12.10 8.41
N THR A 166 -1.77 13.42 8.45
CA THR A 166 -1.56 14.29 7.29
C THR A 166 -0.13 14.81 7.22
N ALA A 167 0.76 14.31 8.08
CA ALA A 167 2.16 14.68 8.09
C ALA A 167 2.75 14.33 6.73
N GLU A 168 3.53 15.25 6.20
CA GLU A 168 4.23 15.04 4.93
C GLU A 168 5.42 14.11 5.18
N PRO A 169 5.63 13.09 4.33
CA PRO A 169 6.80 12.24 4.43
C PRO A 169 8.05 13.02 4.04
N THR A 170 9.15 12.87 4.80
CA THR A 170 10.45 13.40 4.34
C THR A 170 11.12 12.45 3.34
N THR A 171 10.78 11.17 3.38
CA THR A 171 11.23 10.16 2.42
C THR A 171 10.05 9.71 1.55
N LYS A 172 10.17 9.92 0.23
CA LYS A 172 9.23 9.39 -0.77
C LYS A 172 9.97 8.63 -1.85
N SER A 173 9.50 7.43 -2.18
CA SER A 173 10.00 6.62 -3.28
C SER A 173 8.82 6.05 -4.08
N GLU A 174 9.00 5.88 -5.39
CA GLU A 174 7.96 5.38 -6.29
C GLU A 174 8.54 4.32 -7.25
N GLY A 175 7.66 3.47 -7.79
CA GLY A 175 8.02 2.42 -8.74
C GLY A 175 9.07 1.46 -8.18
N SER A 176 10.09 1.15 -8.98
CA SER A 176 11.15 0.19 -8.60
C SER A 176 11.89 0.58 -7.31
N GLU A 177 12.12 1.87 -7.07
CA GLU A 177 12.80 2.32 -5.85
C GLU A 177 11.97 2.05 -4.58
N ALA A 178 10.65 2.25 -4.65
CA ALA A 178 9.74 1.93 -3.54
C ALA A 178 9.75 0.43 -3.23
N ILE A 179 9.81 -0.39 -4.28
CA ILE A 179 9.83 -1.85 -4.16
C ILE A 179 11.08 -2.31 -3.42
N ASP A 180 12.24 -1.80 -3.83
CA ASP A 180 13.53 -2.22 -3.28
C ASP A 180 13.68 -1.81 -1.81
N LYS A 181 13.13 -0.65 -1.41
CA LYS A 181 13.15 -0.17 -0.02
C LYS A 181 12.06 -0.77 0.87
N SER A 182 10.99 -1.31 0.30
CA SER A 182 9.85 -1.83 1.08
C SER A 182 10.22 -2.82 2.19
N PRO A 183 11.19 -3.74 2.03
CA PRO A 183 11.54 -4.68 3.09
C PRO A 183 12.16 -3.99 4.31
N GLU A 184 12.83 -2.86 4.15
CA GLU A 184 13.46 -2.12 5.25
C GLU A 184 12.42 -1.66 6.30
N PHE A 185 11.20 -1.34 5.83
CA PHE A 185 10.13 -0.82 6.66
C PHE A 185 9.12 -1.88 7.11
N PHE A 186 8.94 -2.95 6.32
CA PHE A 186 7.86 -3.94 6.50
C PHE A 186 8.36 -5.39 6.65
N ALA A 187 9.66 -5.62 6.90
CA ALA A 187 10.20 -6.97 7.12
C ALA A 187 9.49 -7.74 8.26
N ASP A 188 8.97 -7.05 9.27
CA ASP A 188 8.37 -7.71 10.44
C ASP A 188 6.96 -8.29 10.17
N ILE A 189 6.29 -7.87 9.10
CA ILE A 189 5.06 -8.51 8.60
C ILE A 189 5.33 -9.47 7.43
N THR A 190 6.59 -9.61 7.00
CA THR A 190 7.00 -10.64 6.04
C THR A 190 7.31 -11.93 6.79
N PRO A 191 6.74 -13.10 6.40
CA PRO A 191 7.08 -14.36 7.04
C PRO A 191 8.58 -14.64 6.88
N ALA A 192 9.19 -15.18 7.94
CA ALA A 192 10.58 -15.60 7.87
C ALA A 192 10.75 -16.58 6.70
N PRO A 193 11.86 -16.51 5.94
CA PRO A 193 12.11 -17.49 4.89
C PRO A 193 12.03 -18.88 5.51
N VAL A 194 11.16 -19.73 4.96
CA VAL A 194 11.08 -21.14 5.33
C VAL A 194 12.47 -21.70 5.06
N LYS A 195 13.22 -22.02 6.12
CA LYS A 195 14.50 -22.70 5.96
C LYS A 195 14.19 -24.03 5.26
N PRO A 196 14.88 -24.34 4.15
CA PRO A 196 14.71 -25.62 3.46
C PRO A 196 15.05 -26.80 4.36
#